data_AF-A0A512J248-F1
#
_entry.id   AF-A0A512J248-F1
#
_cell.length_a   1.000
_cell.length_b   1.000
_cell.length_c   1.000
_cell.angle_alpha   90.00
_cell.angle_beta   90.00
_cell.angle_gamma   90.00
#
_symmetry.space_group_name_H-M   'P 1'
#
loop_
_entity.id
_entity.type
_entity.pdbx_description
1 polymer ?
#
loop_
_entity_poly.entity_id
_entity_poly.type
_entity_poly.pdbx_seq_one_letter_code
_entity_poly.pdbx_strand_id
1 'polypeptide(L)'
;MGTFAKLLRAAGINIYMTAIEVWGPYIKEYQLEDIYDQVICSDVRFVDGRQFRSPDLIFCGDVLEHMSHSEAEILIDRMLNARAVLLASVPLFHCEQGEAYGNPWERHVEEDYTVEKLRSLHQSCVHVEVDAHIGVGVYAGLNVSRSLIRDICDRASFAANRNTNAYPIAEYAPEELITAVAHAYKN
;
A
#
# COMPACT_ATOMS: atom_id res chain seq x y z
N MET A 1 8.86 2.70 9.48
CA MET A 1 8.48 1.51 8.69
C MET A 1 7.69 0.47 9.48
N GLY A 2 6.94 -0.38 8.77
CA GLY A 2 6.17 -1.48 9.36
C GLY A 2 4.82 -1.10 10.00
N THR A 3 4.30 0.11 9.78
CA THR A 3 3.14 0.66 10.50
C THR A 3 1.90 -0.23 10.38
N PHE A 4 1.50 -0.60 9.15
CA PHE A 4 0.32 -1.44 8.93
C PHE A 4 0.47 -2.83 9.56
N ALA A 5 1.62 -3.49 9.36
CA ALA A 5 1.90 -4.77 9.97
C ALA A 5 1.83 -4.73 11.51
N LYS A 6 2.42 -3.70 12.13
CA LYS A 6 2.35 -3.49 13.59
C LYS A 6 0.92 -3.28 14.06
N LEU A 7 0.11 -2.49 13.35
CA LEU A 7 -1.30 -2.27 13.68
C LEU A 7 -2.12 -3.56 13.58
N LEU A 8 -1.93 -4.34 12.52
CA LEU A 8 -2.62 -5.62 12.32
C LEU A 8 -2.25 -6.62 13.43
N ARG A 9 -0.95 -6.75 13.73
CA ARG A 9 -0.47 -7.61 14.82
C ARG A 9 -0.99 -7.15 16.18
N ALA A 10 -0.98 -5.85 16.47
CA ALA A 10 -1.52 -5.29 17.71
C ALA A 10 -3.03 -5.49 17.85
N ALA A 11 -3.77 -5.53 16.74
CA ALA A 11 -5.19 -5.87 16.70
C ALA A 11 -5.47 -7.37 16.84
N GLY A 12 -4.44 -8.21 17.01
CA GLY A 12 -4.58 -9.67 17.11
C GLY A 12 -4.80 -10.36 15.77
N ILE A 13 -4.61 -9.65 14.64
CA ILE A 13 -4.76 -10.22 13.30
C ILE A 13 -3.47 -10.95 12.92
N ASN A 14 -3.54 -12.27 12.95
CA ASN A 14 -2.42 -13.14 12.58
C ASN A 14 -2.58 -13.65 11.16
N ILE A 15 -1.91 -12.98 10.23
CA ILE A 15 -1.98 -13.21 8.78
C ILE A 15 -0.57 -13.24 8.20
N TYR A 16 -0.37 -13.90 7.05
CA TYR A 16 0.94 -13.95 6.40
C TYR A 16 1.23 -12.62 5.70
N MET A 17 2.37 -11.99 6.02
CA MET A 17 2.76 -10.69 5.47
C MET A 17 4.14 -10.74 4.82
N THR A 18 4.21 -10.28 3.58
CA THR A 18 5.46 -10.05 2.84
C THR A 18 5.75 -8.55 2.78
N ALA A 19 6.94 -8.13 3.20
CA ALA A 19 7.47 -6.80 2.95
C ALA A 19 8.37 -6.79 1.71
N ILE A 20 8.24 -5.77 0.87
CA ILE A 20 9.18 -5.46 -0.21
C ILE A 20 9.80 -4.10 0.09
N GLU A 21 11.12 -4.08 0.30
CA GLU A 21 11.90 -2.89 0.66
C GLU A 21 13.13 -2.81 -0.24
N VAL A 22 13.32 -1.69 -0.92
CA VAL A 22 14.46 -1.51 -1.83
C VAL A 22 15.74 -1.16 -1.08
N TRP A 23 15.62 -0.53 0.08
CA TRP A 23 16.74 -0.02 0.86
C TRP A 23 17.09 -0.97 2.02
N GLY A 24 18.07 -1.83 1.76
CA GLY A 24 18.60 -2.79 2.74
C GLY A 24 18.91 -2.23 4.13
N PRO A 25 19.46 -1.01 4.29
CA PRO A 25 19.65 -0.40 5.61
C PRO A 25 18.36 -0.28 6.43
N TYR A 26 17.23 0.03 5.80
CA TYR A 26 15.94 0.13 6.51
C TYR A 26 15.41 -1.23 6.97
N ILE A 27 15.69 -2.31 6.25
CA ILE A 27 15.36 -3.67 6.71
C ILE A 27 15.97 -3.91 8.09
N LYS A 28 17.25 -3.54 8.25
CA LYS A 28 17.98 -3.71 9.51
C LYS A 28 17.58 -2.70 10.57
N GLU A 29 17.52 -1.42 10.23
CA GLU A 29 17.20 -0.32 11.15
C GLU A 29 15.80 -0.49 11.77
N TYR A 30 14.83 -0.90 10.95
CA TYR A 30 13.45 -1.09 11.39
C TYR A 30 13.09 -2.51 11.78
N GLN A 31 14.06 -3.43 11.76
CA GLN A 31 13.88 -4.82 12.13
C GLN A 31 12.69 -5.45 11.38
N LEU A 32 12.64 -5.26 10.05
CA LEU A 32 11.49 -5.72 9.26
C LEU A 32 11.32 -7.24 9.31
N GLU A 33 12.42 -7.98 9.46
CA GLU A 33 12.40 -9.44 9.61
C GLU A 33 11.75 -9.91 10.93
N ASP A 34 11.64 -9.03 11.94
CA ASP A 34 10.92 -9.33 13.19
C ASP A 34 9.41 -9.03 13.09
N ILE A 35 8.99 -8.30 12.04
CA ILE A 35 7.62 -7.80 11.85
C ILE A 35 6.88 -8.61 10.78
N TYR A 36 7.58 -9.00 9.72
CA TYR A 36 7.04 -9.65 8.53
C TYR A 36 7.45 -11.12 8.47
N ASP A 37 6.57 -11.96 7.92
CA ASP A 37 6.85 -13.38 7.71
C ASP A 37 7.84 -13.62 6.56
N GLN A 38 7.98 -12.64 5.66
CA GLN A 38 8.97 -12.62 4.59
C GLN A 38 9.37 -11.17 4.30
N VAL A 39 10.67 -10.94 4.10
CA VAL A 39 11.19 -9.66 3.61
C VAL A 39 11.94 -9.91 2.30
N ILE A 40 11.62 -9.13 1.27
CA ILE A 40 12.28 -9.13 -0.03
C ILE A 40 13.01 -7.79 -0.18
N CYS A 41 14.35 -7.84 -0.18
CA CYS A 41 15.18 -6.67 -0.45
C CYS A 41 15.27 -6.43 -1.95
N SER A 42 14.35 -5.66 -2.54
CA SER A 42 14.31 -5.39 -3.97
C SER A 42 13.51 -4.13 -4.25
N ASP A 43 13.83 -3.46 -5.36
CA ASP A 43 12.92 -2.51 -5.99
C ASP A 43 11.66 -3.26 -6.44
N VAL A 44 10.51 -2.79 -5.96
CA VAL A 44 9.20 -3.40 -6.22
C VAL A 44 8.89 -3.49 -7.71
N ARG A 45 9.42 -2.57 -8.53
CA ARG A 45 9.30 -2.58 -9.99
C ARG A 45 9.94 -3.81 -10.62
N PHE A 46 10.76 -4.59 -9.93
CA PHE A 46 11.43 -5.77 -10.49
C PHE A 46 11.07 -7.08 -9.77
N VAL A 47 10.19 -7.04 -8.76
CA VAL A 47 9.78 -8.24 -8.04
C VAL A 47 8.87 -9.11 -8.91
N ASP A 48 9.19 -10.40 -8.98
CA ASP A 48 8.37 -11.41 -9.65
C ASP A 48 7.32 -11.97 -8.68
N GLY A 49 6.07 -12.09 -9.13
CA GLY A 49 4.96 -12.62 -8.32
C GLY A 49 5.15 -14.05 -7.81
N ARG A 50 6.15 -14.79 -8.30
CA ARG A 50 6.55 -16.12 -7.81
C ARG A 50 7.46 -16.06 -6.59
N GLN A 51 8.02 -14.89 -6.24
CA GLN A 51 8.92 -14.72 -5.10
C GLN A 51 8.17 -14.64 -3.76
N PHE A 52 6.86 -14.41 -3.80
CA PHE A 52 6.01 -14.28 -2.62
C PHE A 52 4.67 -14.98 -2.84
N ARG A 53 3.91 -15.20 -1.77
CA ARG A 53 2.58 -15.79 -1.88
C ARG A 53 1.64 -14.80 -2.55
N SER A 54 0.75 -15.28 -3.42
CA SER A 54 -0.22 -14.40 -4.08
C SER A 54 -1.07 -13.66 -3.05
N PRO A 55 -1.09 -12.31 -3.05
CA PRO A 55 -1.75 -11.52 -2.02
C PRO A 55 -3.24 -11.38 -2.27
N ASP A 56 -3.99 -11.20 -1.18
CA ASP A 56 -5.39 -10.75 -1.17
C ASP A 56 -5.48 -9.23 -0.96
N LEU A 57 -4.51 -8.66 -0.24
CA LEU A 57 -4.42 -7.25 0.08
C LEU A 57 -3.01 -6.74 -0.17
N ILE A 58 -2.89 -5.56 -0.76
CA ILE A 58 -1.62 -4.94 -1.10
C ILE A 58 -1.64 -3.51 -0.59
N PHE A 59 -0.61 -3.13 0.16
CA PHE A 59 -0.40 -1.75 0.59
C PHE A 59 0.82 -1.19 -0.12
N CYS A 60 0.61 -0.14 -0.90
CA CYS A 60 1.65 0.70 -1.49
C CYS A 60 1.59 2.06 -0.79
N GLY A 61 2.06 2.11 0.46
CA GLY A 61 2.03 3.34 1.25
C GLY A 61 3.22 4.20 0.92
N ASP A 62 2.97 5.35 0.29
CA ASP A 62 3.98 6.32 -0.13
C ASP A 62 5.03 5.65 -1.02
N VAL A 63 4.58 4.97 -2.08
CA VAL A 63 5.43 4.19 -3.01
C VAL A 63 5.36 4.72 -4.43
N LEU A 64 4.18 5.12 -4.89
CA LEU A 64 3.93 5.40 -6.31
C LEU A 64 4.50 6.73 -6.78
N GLU A 65 4.80 7.65 -5.86
CA GLU A 65 5.51 8.91 -6.09
C GLU A 65 6.99 8.72 -6.39
N HIS A 66 7.59 7.59 -6.03
CA HIS A 66 9.01 7.28 -6.28
C HIS A 66 9.27 6.66 -7.65
N MET A 67 8.27 6.67 -8.53
CA MET A 67 8.39 6.17 -9.89
C MET A 67 7.54 7.02 -10.85
N SER A 68 7.78 6.89 -12.14
CA SER A 68 6.95 7.54 -13.15
C SER A 68 5.54 6.96 -13.18
N HIS A 69 4.59 7.73 -13.68
CA HIS A 69 3.20 7.29 -13.84
C HIS A 69 3.06 5.94 -14.57
N SER A 70 3.83 5.73 -15.64
CA SER A 70 3.82 4.48 -16.40
C SER A 70 4.41 3.30 -15.62
N GLU A 71 5.44 3.53 -14.80
CA GLU A 71 5.99 2.49 -13.92
C GLU A 71 5.00 2.11 -12.83
N ALA A 72 4.26 3.08 -12.27
CA ALA A 72 3.23 2.84 -11.28
C ALA A 72 2.04 2.05 -11.87
N GLU A 73 1.62 2.38 -13.10
CA GLU A 73 0.61 1.59 -13.84
C GLU A 73 1.06 0.14 -14.03
N ILE A 74 2.30 -0.07 -14.53
CA ILE A 74 2.89 -1.40 -14.73
C ILE A 74 3.01 -2.18 -13.41
N LEU A 75 3.32 -1.49 -12.31
CA LEU A 75 3.38 -2.09 -10.99
C LEU A 75 2.00 -2.61 -10.56
N ILE A 76 0.96 -1.80 -10.73
CA ILE A 76 -0.42 -2.19 -10.42
C ILE A 76 -0.81 -3.42 -11.25
N ASP A 77 -0.55 -3.42 -12.56
CA ASP A 77 -0.83 -4.57 -13.44
C ASP A 77 -0.17 -5.87 -12.96
N ARG A 78 1.07 -5.78 -12.48
CA ARG A 78 1.83 -6.95 -12.04
C ARG A 78 1.43 -7.45 -10.68
N MET A 79 1.10 -6.55 -9.76
CA MET A 79 0.78 -6.87 -8.38
C MET A 79 -0.68 -7.28 -8.21
N LEU A 80 -1.58 -6.65 -8.95
CA LEU A 80 -3.02 -6.84 -8.84
C LEU A 80 -3.47 -8.11 -9.55
N ASN A 81 -3.47 -9.22 -8.83
CA ASN A 81 -4.11 -10.45 -9.30
C ASN A 81 -5.65 -10.34 -9.21
N ALA A 82 -6.36 -11.30 -9.81
CA ALA A 82 -7.82 -11.27 -9.94
C ALA A 82 -8.59 -11.18 -8.60
N ARG A 83 -8.01 -11.60 -7.47
CA ARG A 83 -8.65 -11.57 -6.14
C ARG A 83 -8.10 -10.49 -5.21
N ALA A 84 -7.06 -9.76 -5.61
CA ALA A 84 -6.39 -8.80 -4.76
C ALA A 84 -7.11 -7.44 -4.75
N VAL A 85 -7.00 -6.75 -3.63
CA VAL A 85 -7.22 -5.30 -3.52
C VAL A 85 -5.89 -4.63 -3.23
N LEU A 86 -5.58 -3.55 -3.95
CA LEU A 86 -4.41 -2.71 -3.74
C LEU A 86 -4.85 -1.34 -3.24
N LEU A 87 -4.22 -0.89 -2.16
CA LEU A 87 -4.38 0.43 -1.55
C LEU A 87 -3.08 1.19 -1.74
N ALA A 88 -3.13 2.32 -2.44
CA ALA A 88 -1.96 3.18 -2.65
C ALA A 88 -2.20 4.56 -2.04
N SER A 89 -1.32 5.01 -1.14
CA SER A 89 -1.31 6.39 -0.65
C SER A 89 -0.28 7.22 -1.40
N VAL A 90 -0.65 8.46 -1.73
CA VAL A 90 0.24 9.47 -2.30
C VAL A 90 -0.11 10.87 -1.76
N PRO A 91 0.86 11.81 -1.68
CA PRO A 91 0.57 13.22 -1.41
C PRO A 91 -0.18 13.87 -2.59
N LEU A 92 -1.22 14.67 -2.32
CA LEU A 92 -2.05 15.36 -3.33
C LEU A 92 -1.71 16.85 -3.48
N PHE A 93 -0.45 17.20 -3.29
CA PHE A 93 0.09 18.55 -3.43
C PHE A 93 1.47 18.46 -4.09
N HIS A 94 1.95 19.56 -4.64
CA HIS A 94 3.31 19.61 -5.18
C HIS A 94 4.31 19.31 -4.06
N CYS A 95 4.95 18.15 -4.15
CA CYS A 95 5.82 17.61 -3.13
C CYS A 95 7.17 17.25 -3.75
N GLU A 96 8.02 18.26 -3.97
CA GLU A 96 9.41 18.05 -4.35
C GLU A 96 10.17 17.40 -3.19
N GLN A 97 10.75 16.23 -3.44
CA GLN A 97 11.54 15.50 -2.46
C GLN A 97 12.77 14.89 -3.13
N GLY A 98 13.95 15.28 -2.64
CA GLY A 98 15.20 14.65 -3.01
C GLY A 98 15.47 13.37 -2.23
N GLU A 99 16.75 13.01 -2.11
CA GLU A 99 17.15 11.89 -1.26
C GLU A 99 16.94 12.25 0.22
N ALA A 100 16.40 11.33 1.00
CA ALA A 100 16.17 11.53 2.43
C ALA A 100 16.94 10.50 3.25
N TYR A 101 17.56 10.94 4.35
CA TYR A 101 18.33 10.07 5.28
C TYR A 101 19.41 9.20 4.60
N GLY A 102 19.95 9.65 3.46
CA GLY A 102 20.92 8.89 2.67
C GLY A 102 20.33 7.75 1.84
N ASN A 103 19.00 7.61 1.80
CA ASN A 103 18.30 6.71 0.89
C ASN A 103 17.96 7.44 -0.43
N PRO A 104 18.61 7.09 -1.55
CA PRO A 104 18.34 7.72 -2.85
C PRO A 104 16.98 7.32 -3.43
N TRP A 105 16.36 6.25 -2.94
CA TRP A 105 15.06 5.77 -3.38
C TRP A 105 13.87 6.57 -2.81
N GLU A 106 14.13 7.48 -1.86
CA GLU A 106 13.13 8.41 -1.31
C GLU A 106 12.82 9.57 -2.23
N ARG A 107 13.61 9.78 -3.27
CA ARG A 107 13.36 10.87 -4.20
C ARG A 107 12.01 10.67 -4.86
N HIS A 108 11.20 11.73 -4.87
CA HIS A 108 9.98 11.74 -5.65
C HIS A 108 10.35 11.87 -7.14
N VAL A 109 9.72 11.04 -7.96
CA VAL A 109 9.80 11.07 -9.42
C VAL A 109 8.53 11.72 -9.97
N GLU A 110 7.38 11.44 -9.36
CA GLU A 110 6.13 12.17 -9.58
C GLU A 110 5.83 13.03 -8.35
N GLU A 111 5.89 14.35 -8.52
CA GLU A 111 5.77 15.32 -7.43
C GLU A 111 4.37 15.96 -7.38
N ASP A 112 3.54 15.75 -8.41
CA ASP A 112 2.30 16.49 -8.65
C ASP A 112 1.08 15.55 -8.77
N TYR A 113 0.89 14.64 -7.81
CA TYR A 113 -0.31 13.81 -7.79
C TYR A 113 -1.57 14.65 -7.55
N THR A 114 -2.62 14.35 -8.33
CA THR A 114 -3.98 14.85 -8.11
C THR A 114 -4.94 13.67 -7.95
N VAL A 115 -6.14 13.93 -7.45
CA VAL A 115 -7.21 12.92 -7.35
C VAL A 115 -7.49 12.30 -8.73
N GLU A 116 -7.50 13.11 -9.78
CA GLU A 116 -7.72 12.68 -11.15
C GLU A 116 -6.59 11.79 -11.64
N LYS A 117 -5.33 12.18 -11.43
CA LYS A 117 -4.16 11.36 -11.79
C LYS A 117 -4.19 10.00 -11.08
N LEU A 118 -4.48 9.99 -9.78
CA LEU A 118 -4.56 8.76 -8.99
C LEU A 118 -5.71 7.86 -9.48
N ARG A 119 -6.88 8.46 -9.77
CA ARG A 119 -8.04 7.74 -10.30
C ARG A 119 -7.79 7.18 -11.70
N SER A 120 -7.13 7.93 -12.57
CA SER A 120 -6.85 7.52 -13.95
C SER A 120 -5.61 6.65 -14.08
N LEU A 121 -4.84 6.47 -13.00
CA LEU A 121 -3.59 5.72 -13.01
C LEU A 121 -3.76 4.28 -13.53
N HIS A 122 -4.90 3.65 -13.25
CA HIS A 122 -5.20 2.34 -13.77
C HIS A 122 -6.72 2.09 -13.81
N GLN A 123 -7.19 1.36 -14.83
CA GLN A 123 -8.62 1.09 -15.04
C GLN A 123 -9.30 0.31 -13.91
N SER A 124 -8.52 -0.38 -13.07
CA SER A 124 -9.04 -1.11 -11.91
C SER A 124 -9.32 -0.22 -10.70
N CYS A 125 -9.06 1.10 -10.79
CA CYS A 125 -9.40 2.04 -9.73
C CYS A 125 -10.92 2.05 -9.52
N VAL A 126 -11.35 1.64 -8.32
CA VAL A 126 -12.76 1.61 -7.94
C VAL A 126 -13.14 2.76 -7.01
N HIS A 127 -12.17 3.33 -6.29
CA HIS A 127 -12.39 4.45 -5.38
C HIS A 127 -11.12 5.26 -5.19
N VAL A 128 -11.28 6.54 -4.87
CA VAL A 128 -10.21 7.38 -4.34
C VAL A 128 -10.78 8.10 -3.12
N GLU A 129 -10.19 7.86 -1.97
CA GLU A 129 -10.47 8.57 -0.73
C GLU A 129 -9.45 9.70 -0.55
N VAL A 130 -9.86 10.81 0.02
CA VAL A 130 -8.98 11.95 0.31
C VAL A 130 -9.11 12.30 1.78
N ASP A 131 -8.00 12.28 2.49
CA ASP A 131 -7.90 12.81 3.85
C ASP A 131 -6.81 13.87 3.93
N ALA A 132 -7.20 15.09 4.26
CA ALA A 132 -6.36 16.29 4.19
C ALA A 132 -5.62 16.42 2.84
N HIS A 133 -4.31 16.13 2.82
CA HIS A 133 -3.45 16.23 1.66
C HIS A 133 -2.96 14.87 1.15
N ILE A 134 -3.57 13.76 1.60
CA ILE A 134 -3.23 12.41 1.19
C ILE A 134 -4.39 11.82 0.39
N GLY A 135 -4.08 11.25 -0.76
CA GLY A 135 -5.00 10.51 -1.60
C GLY A 135 -4.75 9.02 -1.45
N VAL A 136 -5.81 8.25 -1.25
CA VAL A 136 -5.76 6.78 -1.20
C VAL A 136 -6.54 6.21 -2.38
N GLY A 137 -5.82 5.67 -3.36
CA GLY A 137 -6.38 4.94 -4.49
C GLY A 137 -6.69 3.50 -4.10
N VAL A 138 -7.91 3.04 -4.41
CA VAL A 138 -8.33 1.65 -4.21
C VAL A 138 -8.48 0.98 -5.58
N TYR A 139 -7.68 -0.05 -5.82
CA TYR A 139 -7.64 -0.81 -7.06
C TYR A 139 -8.05 -2.25 -6.79
N ALA A 140 -8.98 -2.79 -7.57
CA ALA A 140 -9.54 -4.12 -7.30
C ALA A 140 -9.42 -5.06 -8.50
N GLY A 141 -9.00 -6.30 -8.22
CA GLY A 141 -9.01 -7.37 -9.21
C GLY A 141 -10.42 -7.73 -9.68
N LEU A 142 -10.52 -8.31 -10.87
CA LEU A 142 -11.80 -8.58 -11.55
C LEU A 142 -12.77 -9.49 -10.77
N ASN A 143 -12.26 -10.33 -9.88
CA ASN A 143 -13.06 -11.28 -9.10
C ASN A 143 -13.32 -10.81 -7.66
N VAL A 144 -12.93 -9.58 -7.31
CA VAL A 144 -13.28 -8.98 -6.01
C VAL A 144 -14.77 -8.65 -5.99
N SER A 145 -15.49 -9.09 -4.97
CA SER A 145 -16.94 -8.90 -4.90
C SER A 145 -17.29 -7.42 -4.76
N ARG A 146 -18.39 -7.00 -5.41
CA ARG A 146 -18.90 -5.63 -5.32
C ARG A 146 -19.30 -5.24 -3.89
N SER A 147 -19.70 -6.21 -3.06
CA SER A 147 -20.00 -5.97 -1.65
C SER A 147 -18.73 -5.66 -0.87
N LEU A 148 -17.64 -6.42 -1.07
CA LEU A 148 -16.36 -6.15 -0.43
C LEU A 148 -15.80 -4.79 -0.86
N ILE A 149 -15.86 -4.46 -2.15
CA ILE A 149 -15.46 -3.13 -2.64
C ILE A 149 -16.25 -2.04 -1.91
N ARG A 150 -17.58 -2.19 -1.81
CA ARG A 150 -18.44 -1.22 -1.12
C ARG A 150 -18.08 -1.10 0.36
N ASP A 151 -17.89 -2.22 1.05
CA ASP A 151 -17.54 -2.23 2.47
C ASP A 151 -16.18 -1.53 2.72
N ILE A 152 -15.21 -1.70 1.83
CA ILE A 152 -13.92 -1.00 1.88
C ILE A 152 -14.13 0.50 1.70
N CYS A 153 -14.88 0.91 0.67
CA CYS A 153 -15.14 2.33 0.40
C CYS A 153 -15.90 3.00 1.55
N ASP A 154 -16.97 2.36 2.04
CA ASP A 154 -17.81 2.90 3.12
C ASP A 154 -17.00 3.09 4.41
N ARG A 155 -16.09 2.15 4.72
CA ARG A 155 -15.19 2.24 5.88
C ARG A 155 -14.08 3.27 5.70
N ALA A 156 -13.57 3.45 4.49
CA ALA A 156 -12.60 4.49 4.17
C ALA A 156 -13.21 5.89 4.37
N SER A 157 -14.41 6.12 3.83
CA SER A 157 -15.13 7.39 3.96
C SER A 157 -15.67 7.65 5.39
N PHE A 158 -15.87 6.59 6.19
CA PHE A 158 -16.21 6.72 7.61
C PHE A 158 -15.01 7.14 8.46
N ALA A 159 -13.81 6.62 8.16
CA ALA A 159 -12.57 6.99 8.87
C ALA A 159 -12.22 8.47 8.67
N ALA A 160 -12.46 9.04 7.49
CA ALA A 160 -12.26 10.46 7.19
C ALA A 160 -13.20 11.41 7.98
N ASN A 161 -14.30 10.89 8.56
CA ASN A 161 -15.36 11.71 9.13
C ASN A 161 -15.33 11.91 10.66
N ARG A 162 -14.45 11.27 11.45
CA ARG A 162 -14.31 11.60 12.89
C ARG A 162 -12.94 11.34 13.53
N ASN A 163 -12.51 12.38 14.26
CA ASN A 163 -11.79 12.31 15.52
C ASN A 163 -12.42 11.27 16.49
N THR A 164 -11.60 10.39 17.05
CA THR A 164 -11.80 9.49 18.23
C THR A 164 -12.21 8.03 18.05
N ASN A 165 -11.39 7.21 18.70
CA ASN A 165 -11.61 5.92 19.38
C ASN A 165 -11.87 4.64 18.57
N ALA A 166 -10.83 3.80 18.63
CA ALA A 166 -10.76 2.36 18.44
C ALA A 166 -12.11 1.60 18.47
N TYR A 167 -12.33 0.80 17.42
CA TYR A 167 -13.29 -0.30 17.38
C TYR A 167 -12.61 -1.58 16.89
N PRO A 168 -13.07 -2.75 17.35
CA PRO A 168 -12.34 -4.01 17.20
C PRO A 168 -12.38 -4.47 15.75
N ILE A 169 -11.18 -4.67 15.19
CA ILE A 169 -10.96 -5.26 13.86
C ILE A 169 -11.10 -6.78 14.01
N ALA A 170 -12.29 -7.28 14.31
CA ALA A 170 -12.51 -8.71 14.49
C ALA A 170 -13.95 -9.08 14.13
N GLU A 171 -14.19 -9.43 12.87
CA GLU A 171 -15.26 -10.40 12.57
C GLU A 171 -15.17 -11.04 11.17
N TYR A 172 -14.27 -10.61 10.28
CA TYR A 172 -14.03 -11.32 9.02
C TYR A 172 -12.58 -11.16 8.53
N ALA A 173 -11.63 -11.77 9.24
CA ALA A 173 -10.33 -12.06 8.65
C ALA A 173 -10.41 -13.49 8.12
N PRO A 174 -10.45 -13.74 6.80
CA PRO A 174 -10.32 -15.09 6.27
C PRO A 174 -9.02 -15.71 6.80
N GLU A 175 -9.05 -17.01 7.09
CA GLU A 175 -7.97 -17.76 7.77
C GLU A 175 -6.61 -17.69 7.06
N GLU A 176 -6.56 -17.19 5.81
CA GLU A 176 -5.34 -17.02 5.01
C GLU A 176 -5.34 -15.70 4.21
N LEU A 177 -5.57 -14.54 4.85
CA LEU A 177 -5.29 -13.26 4.18
C LEU A 177 -3.78 -13.13 3.96
N ILE A 178 -3.33 -12.94 2.72
CA ILE A 178 -1.92 -12.63 2.44
C ILE A 178 -1.78 -11.15 2.11
N THR A 179 -0.96 -10.44 2.87
CA THR A 179 -0.71 -9.00 2.66
C THR A 179 0.69 -8.75 2.10
N ALA A 180 0.77 -8.08 0.96
CA ALA A 180 2.03 -7.51 0.47
C ALA A 180 2.11 -6.04 0.86
N VAL A 181 3.17 -5.64 1.56
CA VAL A 181 3.41 -4.24 1.92
C VAL A 181 4.67 -3.77 1.20
N ALA A 182 4.51 -2.86 0.26
CA ALA A 182 5.59 -2.06 -0.28
C ALA A 182 5.70 -0.78 0.55
N HIS A 183 6.94 -0.44 0.90
CA HIS A 183 7.25 0.72 1.73
C HIS A 183 8.05 1.75 0.92
N ALA A 184 7.63 3.01 1.00
CA ALA A 184 8.57 4.13 1.10
C ALA A 184 8.09 5.10 2.20
N TYR A 185 8.91 6.09 2.54
CA TYR A 185 9.03 6.58 3.92
C TYR A 185 7.94 7.54 4.39
N LYS A 186 7.97 7.77 5.71
CA LYS A 186 7.09 8.65 6.47
C LYS A 186 7.89 9.86 6.97
N ASN A 187 7.31 11.05 6.79
CA ASN A 187 7.76 12.33 7.37
C ASN A 187 8.11 12.27 8.86
#